data_AF-A0A2X3CMJ0-F1
#
_entry.id   AF-A0A2X3CMJ0-F1
#
_cell.length_a   1.000
_cell.length_b   1.000
_cell.length_c   1.000
_cell.angle_alpha   90.00
_cell.angle_beta   90.00
_cell.angle_gamma   90.00
#
_symmetry.space_group_name_H-M   'P 1'
#
loop_
_entity.id
_entity.type
_entity.pdbx_description
1 polymer ?
#
loop_
_entity_poly.entity_id
_entity_poly.type
_entity_poly.pdbx_seq_one_letter_code
_entity_poly.pdbx_strand_id
1 'polypeptide(L)'
;MHFVSNVDGTHIAEVLKNVNPETTLFLVASKTFTTQETMTNAHSARDWFLATAGDDKHVAKHFAALSTNAKAVGEFGIDTANMFEFWDWVGGRYSLWSAIGLSIILSVGFDNFVELLSGAHAMDKHFSTTPAEKNLPVLLALIGIWYNNFFGAETEAILPYDQYMHRFAAYFQQGNMESNGKYVDRNGHAVDYQTGPIIWGEPGTNGQHAFYQLIHQGTKMVPCDFIAPAITHNPLSDHHQKLLS
;
A
#
# COMPACT_ATOMS: atom_id res chain seq x y z
N MET A 1 -10.81 -5.20 -10.95
CA MET A 1 -9.43 -4.73 -10.70
C MET A 1 -8.60 -5.91 -10.25
N HIS A 2 -7.40 -6.08 -10.84
CA HIS A 2 -6.46 -7.15 -10.50
C HIS A 2 -5.08 -6.53 -10.27
N PHE A 3 -4.31 -7.06 -9.32
CA PHE A 3 -2.96 -6.57 -9.00
C PHE A 3 -1.97 -7.71 -9.15
N VAL A 4 -1.07 -7.62 -10.14
CA VAL A 4 0.04 -8.57 -10.33
C VAL A 4 1.31 -7.92 -9.79
N SER A 5 1.96 -8.57 -8.81
CA SER A 5 3.14 -8.03 -8.12
C SER A 5 4.27 -9.05 -8.00
N ASN A 6 3.96 -10.24 -7.47
CA ASN A 6 4.91 -11.35 -7.37
C ASN A 6 5.42 -11.79 -8.75
N VAL A 7 6.70 -12.16 -8.84
CA VAL A 7 7.33 -12.74 -10.05
C VAL A 7 7.03 -14.22 -10.23
N ASP A 8 6.50 -14.89 -9.20
CA ASP A 8 5.90 -16.21 -9.33
C ASP A 8 4.85 -16.19 -10.46
N GLY A 9 5.10 -16.96 -11.51
CA GLY A 9 4.24 -17.03 -12.70
C GLY A 9 2.79 -17.41 -12.39
N THR A 10 2.54 -18.06 -11.25
CA THR A 10 1.18 -18.33 -10.75
C THR A 10 0.35 -17.06 -10.66
N HIS A 11 0.95 -15.95 -10.20
CA HIS A 11 0.21 -14.73 -9.93
C HIS A 11 -0.38 -14.12 -11.21
N ILE A 12 0.44 -13.98 -12.25
CA ILE A 12 -0.02 -13.48 -13.54
C ILE A 12 -0.90 -14.51 -14.25
N ALA A 13 -0.56 -15.80 -14.20
CA ALA A 13 -1.34 -16.84 -14.86
C ALA A 13 -2.78 -16.92 -14.32
N GLU A 14 -2.98 -16.85 -13.00
CA GLU A 14 -4.32 -16.85 -12.40
C GLU A 14 -5.12 -15.58 -12.74
N VAL A 15 -4.47 -14.42 -12.84
CA VAL A 15 -5.15 -13.19 -13.28
C VAL A 15 -5.58 -13.30 -14.75
N LEU A 16 -4.69 -13.76 -15.63
CA LEU A 16 -4.95 -13.86 -17.07
C LEU A 16 -6.06 -14.86 -17.44
N LYS A 17 -6.33 -15.87 -16.59
CA LYS A 17 -7.49 -16.75 -16.75
C LYS A 17 -8.84 -16.06 -16.56
N ASN A 18 -8.86 -14.92 -15.85
CA ASN A 18 -10.09 -14.24 -15.43
C ASN A 18 -10.39 -12.97 -16.24
N VAL A 19 -9.54 -12.62 -17.21
CA VAL A 19 -9.67 -11.38 -17.99
C VAL A 19 -9.67 -11.65 -19.49
N ASN A 20 -10.25 -10.74 -20.27
CA ASN A 20 -10.36 -10.84 -21.72
C ASN A 20 -9.38 -9.84 -22.38
N PRO A 21 -8.50 -10.27 -23.30
CA PRO A 21 -7.52 -9.39 -23.94
C PRO A 21 -8.16 -8.18 -24.66
N GLU A 22 -9.38 -8.32 -25.19
CA GLU A 22 -10.08 -7.23 -25.90
C GLU A 22 -10.61 -6.12 -24.97
N THR A 23 -10.81 -6.41 -23.68
CA THR A 23 -11.43 -5.48 -22.72
C THR A 23 -10.56 -5.16 -21.51
N THR A 24 -9.29 -5.56 -21.54
CA THR A 24 -8.35 -5.37 -20.44
C THR A 24 -7.38 -4.21 -20.72
N LEU A 25 -7.22 -3.33 -19.74
CA LEU A 25 -6.16 -2.32 -19.67
C LEU A 25 -5.09 -2.76 -18.68
N PHE A 26 -3.84 -2.79 -19.12
CA PHE A 26 -2.67 -3.09 -18.30
C PHE A 26 -1.99 -1.79 -17.86
N LEU A 27 -1.85 -1.62 -16.55
CA LEU A 27 -1.11 -0.51 -15.95
C LEU A 27 0.24 -1.02 -15.45
N VAL A 28 1.34 -0.61 -16.09
CA VAL A 28 2.69 -1.02 -15.70
C VAL A 28 3.28 0.02 -14.75
N ALA A 29 3.28 -0.30 -13.45
CA ALA A 29 3.74 0.59 -12.39
C ALA A 29 5.18 0.29 -11.98
N SER A 30 6.14 1.11 -12.43
CA SER A 30 7.54 1.02 -11.99
C SER A 30 8.25 2.34 -12.18
N LYS A 31 8.81 2.88 -11.09
CA LYS A 31 9.54 4.16 -11.09
C LYS A 31 10.68 4.14 -12.10
N THR A 32 11.51 3.10 -12.05
CA THR A 32 12.70 2.95 -12.90
C THR A 32 12.38 2.28 -14.23
N PHE A 33 11.24 1.57 -14.32
CA PHE A 33 10.85 0.72 -15.44
C PHE A 33 11.86 -0.39 -15.75
N THR A 34 12.56 -0.85 -14.71
CA THR A 34 13.63 -1.87 -14.80
C THR A 34 13.54 -2.93 -13.72
N THR A 35 12.60 -2.80 -12.78
CA THR A 35 12.38 -3.78 -11.71
C THR A 35 12.11 -5.15 -12.31
N GLN A 36 12.91 -6.15 -11.93
CA GLN A 36 12.89 -7.47 -12.57
C GLN A 36 11.51 -8.12 -12.50
N GLU A 37 10.89 -8.12 -11.32
CA GLU A 37 9.58 -8.71 -11.08
C GLU A 37 8.49 -8.02 -11.92
N THR A 38 8.47 -6.68 -11.92
CA THR A 38 7.51 -5.90 -12.70
C THR A 38 7.68 -6.11 -14.20
N MET A 39 8.91 -6.06 -14.71
CA MET A 39 9.15 -6.17 -16.14
C MET A 39 8.93 -7.58 -16.66
N THR A 40 9.26 -8.61 -15.87
CA THR A 40 8.94 -10.01 -16.20
C THR A 40 7.43 -10.22 -16.37
N ASN A 41 6.64 -9.67 -15.44
CA ASN A 41 5.19 -9.70 -15.51
C ASN A 41 4.64 -8.86 -16.68
N ALA A 42 5.20 -7.67 -16.92
CA ALA A 42 4.77 -6.80 -18.02
C ALA A 42 5.00 -7.45 -19.39
N HIS A 43 6.16 -8.09 -19.59
CA HIS A 43 6.44 -8.85 -20.81
C HIS A 43 5.51 -10.04 -20.97
N SER A 44 5.28 -10.81 -19.89
CA SER A 44 4.33 -11.94 -19.92
C SER A 44 2.89 -11.49 -20.27
N ALA A 45 2.44 -10.36 -19.74
CA ALA A 45 1.15 -9.76 -20.08
C ALA A 45 1.08 -9.30 -21.54
N ARG A 46 2.16 -8.67 -22.04
CA ARG A 46 2.27 -8.23 -23.44
C ARG A 46 2.23 -9.42 -24.39
N ASP A 47 3.02 -10.46 -24.13
CA ASP A 47 3.07 -11.66 -24.97
C ASP A 47 1.70 -12.36 -25.01
N TRP A 48 1.04 -12.50 -23.86
CA TRP A 48 -0.31 -13.05 -23.77
C TRP A 48 -1.34 -12.22 -24.55
N PHE A 49 -1.28 -10.89 -24.44
CA PHE A 49 -2.17 -9.99 -25.16
C PHE A 49 -1.95 -10.08 -26.67
N LEU A 50 -0.70 -10.04 -27.12
CA LEU A 50 -0.33 -10.09 -28.54
C LEU A 50 -0.64 -11.43 -29.19
N ALA A 51 -0.67 -12.53 -28.42
CA ALA A 51 -1.15 -13.81 -28.92
C ALA A 51 -2.59 -13.76 -29.46
N THR A 52 -3.41 -12.81 -28.99
CA THR A 52 -4.77 -12.55 -29.52
C THR A 52 -4.81 -11.34 -30.44
N ALA A 53 -4.15 -10.23 -30.07
CA ALA A 53 -4.23 -8.97 -30.82
C ALA A 53 -3.45 -8.98 -32.15
N GLY A 54 -2.38 -9.78 -32.26
CA GLY A 54 -1.62 -10.03 -33.50
C GLY A 54 -0.75 -8.89 -34.04
N ASP A 55 -1.01 -7.62 -33.70
CA ASP A 55 -0.22 -6.45 -34.11
C ASP A 55 0.26 -5.64 -32.88
N ASP A 56 1.58 -5.42 -32.79
CA ASP A 56 2.24 -4.65 -31.75
C ASP A 56 1.68 -3.23 -31.58
N LYS A 57 1.09 -2.63 -32.61
CA LYS A 57 0.43 -1.32 -32.52
C LYS A 57 -0.72 -1.30 -31.50
N HIS A 58 -1.29 -2.45 -31.17
CA HIS A 58 -2.35 -2.54 -30.16
C HIS A 58 -1.83 -2.37 -28.73
N VAL A 59 -0.52 -2.54 -28.47
CA VAL A 59 0.08 -2.29 -27.14
C VAL A 59 -0.22 -0.86 -26.68
N ALA A 60 -0.09 0.12 -27.59
CA ALA A 60 -0.37 1.53 -27.31
C ALA A 60 -1.83 1.81 -26.89
N LYS A 61 -2.78 0.88 -27.10
CA LYS A 61 -4.19 1.05 -26.70
C LYS A 61 -4.56 0.30 -25.41
N HIS A 62 -3.78 -0.72 -25.05
CA HIS A 62 -4.08 -1.62 -23.93
C HIS A 62 -3.05 -1.54 -22.80
N PHE A 63 -1.97 -0.77 -22.97
CA PHE A 63 -0.95 -0.59 -21.95
C PHE A 63 -0.71 0.88 -21.68
N ALA A 64 -0.66 1.23 -20.39
CA ALA A 64 -0.23 2.52 -19.89
C ALA A 64 0.88 2.32 -18.84
N ALA A 65 1.77 3.29 -18.71
CA ALA A 65 2.91 3.21 -17.80
C ALA A 65 2.80 4.27 -16.70
N LEU A 66 3.24 3.91 -15.48
CA LEU A 66 3.39 4.84 -14.36
C LEU A 66 4.87 4.85 -14.01
N SER A 67 5.61 5.84 -14.51
CA SER A 67 7.07 5.82 -14.51
C SER A 67 7.71 7.21 -14.65
N THR A 68 9.02 7.28 -14.41
CA THR A 68 9.89 8.41 -14.77
C THR A 68 10.69 8.17 -16.05
N ASN A 69 10.70 6.93 -16.57
CA ASN A 69 11.64 6.49 -17.61
C ASN A 69 10.97 6.39 -18.99
N ALA A 70 10.72 7.54 -19.61
CA ALA A 70 10.08 7.62 -20.94
C ALA A 70 10.79 6.78 -22.01
N LYS A 71 12.12 6.67 -21.94
CA LYS A 71 12.90 5.87 -22.89
C LYS A 71 12.55 4.37 -22.78
N ALA A 72 12.61 3.80 -21.58
CA ALA A 72 12.30 2.39 -21.38
C ALA A 72 10.83 2.06 -21.64
N VAL A 73 9.92 3.00 -21.34
CA VAL A 73 8.49 2.88 -21.68
C VAL A 73 8.28 2.81 -23.20
N GLY A 74 8.94 3.68 -23.96
CA GLY A 74 8.91 3.66 -25.42
C GLY A 74 9.53 2.39 -26.01
N GLU A 75 10.67 1.94 -25.47
CA GLU A 75 11.33 0.68 -25.87
C GLU A 75 10.44 -0.55 -25.63
N PHE A 76 9.59 -0.52 -24.59
CA PHE A 76 8.61 -1.57 -24.32
C PHE A 76 7.44 -1.59 -25.33
N GLY A 77 7.17 -0.46 -26.01
CA GLY A 77 6.10 -0.32 -27.00
C GLY A 77 4.86 0.44 -26.51
N ILE A 78 4.91 1.03 -25.31
CA ILE A 78 3.85 1.93 -24.81
C ILE A 78 4.05 3.32 -25.42
N ASP A 79 2.97 3.92 -25.92
CA ASP A 79 2.99 5.32 -26.33
C ASP A 79 3.28 6.20 -25.10
N THR A 80 4.29 7.07 -25.18
CA THR A 80 4.65 7.99 -24.11
C THR A 80 3.52 8.95 -23.74
N ALA A 81 2.53 9.18 -24.62
CA ALA A 81 1.30 9.89 -24.27
C ALA A 81 0.43 9.15 -23.24
N ASN A 82 0.61 7.83 -23.11
CA ASN A 82 -0.01 6.97 -22.10
C ASN A 82 0.93 6.68 -20.92
N MET A 83 1.98 7.51 -20.75
CA MET A 83 2.82 7.49 -19.56
C MET A 83 2.36 8.57 -18.57
N PHE A 84 2.12 8.15 -17.33
CA PHE A 84 1.77 9.03 -16.23
C PHE A 84 2.99 9.21 -15.33
N GLU A 85 3.54 10.42 -15.33
CA GLU A 85 4.78 10.74 -14.63
C GLU A 85 4.57 10.99 -13.13
N PHE A 86 5.59 10.66 -12.34
CA PHE A 86 5.78 11.09 -10.95
C PHE A 86 7.28 11.27 -10.68
N TRP A 87 7.69 11.80 -9.53
CA TRP A 87 9.07 12.31 -9.36
C TRP A 87 9.95 11.50 -8.40
N ASP A 88 11.24 11.83 -8.41
CA ASP A 88 12.29 11.21 -7.59
C ASP A 88 12.05 11.37 -6.09
N TRP A 89 11.54 12.52 -5.65
CA TRP A 89 11.18 12.80 -4.25
C TRP A 89 9.93 12.03 -3.77
N VAL A 90 9.18 11.38 -4.67
CA VAL A 90 8.10 10.47 -4.29
C VAL A 90 8.70 9.09 -4.00
N GLY A 91 8.80 8.77 -2.70
CA GLY A 91 9.20 7.44 -2.24
C GLY A 91 8.15 6.38 -2.56
N GLY A 92 8.55 5.16 -2.91
CA GLY A 92 7.64 4.09 -3.34
C GLY A 92 6.50 3.81 -2.35
N ARG A 93 6.83 3.62 -1.07
CA ARG A 93 5.86 3.44 0.03
C ARG A 93 5.01 4.67 0.40
N TYR A 94 5.24 5.80 -0.27
CA TYR A 94 4.45 7.04 -0.14
C TYR A 94 3.84 7.46 -1.49
N SER A 95 3.83 6.59 -2.48
CA SER A 95 3.50 6.97 -3.87
C SER A 95 2.02 6.89 -4.23
N LEU A 96 1.16 6.34 -3.37
CA LEU A 96 -0.29 6.18 -3.62
C LEU A 96 -0.96 7.47 -4.10
N TRP A 97 -0.52 8.62 -3.60
CA TRP A 97 -1.08 9.95 -3.88
C TRP A 97 -0.65 10.53 -5.24
N SER A 98 0.31 9.89 -5.91
CA SER A 98 0.88 10.31 -7.19
C SER A 98 0.18 9.64 -8.38
N ALA A 99 0.80 9.66 -9.56
CA ALA A 99 0.37 8.89 -10.72
C ALA A 99 0.09 7.41 -10.38
N ILE A 100 0.87 6.80 -9.47
CA ILE A 100 0.66 5.42 -9.01
C ILE A 100 -0.79 5.16 -8.54
N GLY A 101 -1.50 6.17 -8.04
CA GLY A 101 -2.91 6.10 -7.68
C GLY A 101 -3.89 5.96 -8.84
N LEU A 102 -3.44 5.91 -10.10
CA LEU A 102 -4.33 5.81 -11.28
C LEU A 102 -5.27 4.61 -11.21
N SER A 103 -4.81 3.46 -10.70
CA SER A 103 -5.68 2.30 -10.49
C SER A 103 -6.82 2.57 -9.52
N ILE A 104 -6.60 3.44 -8.52
CA ILE A 104 -7.62 3.87 -7.56
C ILE A 104 -8.59 4.80 -8.27
N ILE A 105 -8.09 5.80 -9.02
CA ILE A 105 -8.92 6.72 -9.82
C ILE A 105 -9.86 5.94 -10.75
N LEU A 106 -9.35 4.96 -11.48
CA LEU A 106 -10.16 4.13 -12.39
C LEU A 106 -11.19 3.26 -11.65
N SER A 107 -10.96 2.94 -10.38
CA SER A 107 -11.85 2.10 -9.58
C SER A 107 -12.95 2.89 -8.88
N VAL A 108 -12.65 4.07 -8.34
CA VAL A 108 -13.60 4.85 -7.52
C VAL A 108 -14.04 6.16 -8.16
N GLY A 109 -13.46 6.54 -9.31
CA GLY A 109 -13.71 7.82 -9.95
C GLY A 109 -12.77 8.93 -9.45
N PHE A 110 -12.54 9.92 -10.32
CA PHE A 110 -11.61 11.01 -10.04
C PHE A 110 -12.03 11.87 -8.84
N ASP A 111 -13.32 12.21 -8.73
CA ASP A 111 -13.82 13.04 -7.63
C ASP A 111 -13.60 12.39 -6.26
N ASN A 112 -13.82 11.07 -6.15
CA ASN A 112 -13.54 10.33 -4.92
C ASN A 112 -12.04 10.26 -4.60
N PHE A 113 -11.18 10.23 -5.62
CA PHE A 113 -9.73 10.33 -5.40
C PHE A 113 -9.32 11.72 -4.93
N VAL A 114 -9.97 12.79 -5.41
CA VAL A 114 -9.78 14.16 -4.91
C VAL A 114 -10.19 14.28 -3.44
N GLU A 115 -11.28 13.64 -3.03
CA GLU A 115 -11.68 13.57 -1.61
C GLU A 115 -10.63 12.84 -0.76
N LEU A 116 -10.07 11.73 -1.27
CA LEU A 116 -8.96 11.01 -0.60
C LEU A 116 -7.72 11.92 -0.42
N LEU A 117 -7.32 12.64 -1.47
CA LEU A 117 -6.22 13.61 -1.41
C LEU A 117 -6.51 14.75 -0.43
N SER A 118 -7.76 15.23 -0.41
CA SER A 118 -8.18 16.31 0.49
C SER A 118 -8.13 15.88 1.96
N GLY A 119 -8.48 14.63 2.26
CA GLY A 119 -8.32 14.04 3.58
C GLY A 119 -6.85 13.97 4.03
N ALA A 120 -5.95 13.52 3.15
CA ALA A 120 -4.51 13.51 3.42
C ALA A 120 -3.96 14.91 3.69
N HIS A 121 -4.30 15.88 2.82
CA HIS A 121 -3.89 17.28 2.98
C HIS A 121 -4.40 17.92 4.27
N ALA A 122 -5.61 17.56 4.71
CA ALA A 122 -6.14 18.03 6.00
C ALA A 122 -5.27 17.51 7.17
N MET A 123 -4.83 16.24 7.12
CA MET A 123 -3.93 15.68 8.12
C MET A 123 -2.51 16.28 8.03
N ASP A 124 -2.01 16.59 6.83
CA ASP A 124 -0.73 17.28 6.64
C ASP A 124 -0.74 18.68 7.26
N LYS A 125 -1.84 19.42 7.07
CA LYS A 125 -2.05 20.72 7.74
C LYS A 125 -2.10 20.58 9.26
N HIS A 126 -2.83 19.59 9.76
CA HIS A 126 -2.86 19.30 11.21
C HIS A 126 -1.46 19.00 11.74
N PHE A 127 -0.71 18.12 11.07
CA PHE A 127 0.64 17.75 11.48
C PHE A 127 1.60 18.93 11.47
N SER A 128 1.53 19.80 10.47
CA SER A 128 2.47 20.92 10.31
C SER A 128 2.16 22.14 11.17
N THR A 129 0.91 22.32 11.63
CA THR A 129 0.48 23.56 12.30
C THR A 129 0.01 23.37 13.75
N THR A 130 -0.39 22.16 14.14
CA THR A 130 -0.90 21.90 15.50
C THR A 130 0.25 21.77 16.51
N PRO A 131 0.18 22.43 17.69
CA PRO A 131 1.15 22.25 18.78
C PRO A 131 1.35 20.78 19.14
N ALA A 132 2.59 20.39 19.46
CA ALA A 132 3.01 18.99 19.61
C ALA A 132 2.13 18.20 20.59
N GLU A 133 1.72 18.81 21.70
CA GLU A 133 0.88 18.22 22.74
C GLU A 133 -0.57 17.92 22.32
N LYS A 134 -1.00 18.41 21.15
CA LYS A 134 -2.32 18.15 20.54
C LYS A 134 -2.21 17.51 19.16
N ASN A 135 -0.99 17.21 18.71
CA ASN A 135 -0.72 16.77 17.35
C ASN A 135 -0.82 15.25 17.26
N LEU A 136 -1.78 14.74 16.49
CA LEU A 136 -2.18 13.33 16.51
C LEU A 136 -1.03 12.42 16.04
N PRO A 137 -0.40 12.65 14.86
CA PRO A 137 0.77 11.87 14.46
C PRO A 137 1.95 11.95 15.43
N VAL A 138 2.20 13.12 16.03
CA VAL A 138 3.31 13.29 17.00
C VAL A 138 3.05 12.46 18.25
N LEU A 139 1.85 12.55 18.83
CA LEU A 139 1.48 11.78 20.01
C LEU A 139 1.54 10.28 19.74
N LEU A 140 1.04 9.82 18.58
CA LEU A 140 1.10 8.41 18.19
C LEU A 140 2.55 7.92 18.05
N ALA A 141 3.43 8.73 17.42
CA ALA A 141 4.85 8.40 17.31
C ALA A 141 5.55 8.34 18.68
N LEU A 142 5.22 9.27 19.59
CA LEU A 142 5.78 9.28 20.95
C LEU A 142 5.32 8.08 21.78
N ILE A 143 4.07 7.62 21.60
CA ILE A 143 3.58 6.38 22.22
C ILE A 143 4.35 5.17 21.68
N GLY A 144 4.60 5.11 20.37
CA GLY A 144 5.43 4.07 19.76
C GLY A 144 6.85 4.05 20.33
N ILE A 145 7.51 5.21 20.42
CA ILE A 145 8.83 5.36 21.04
C ILE A 145 8.80 4.92 22.51
N TRP A 146 7.76 5.31 23.25
CA TRP A 146 7.62 4.94 24.66
C TRP A 146 7.62 3.42 24.85
N TYR A 147 6.78 2.70 24.12
CA TYR A 147 6.73 1.25 24.25
C TYR A 147 7.94 0.54 23.66
N ASN A 148 8.44 0.98 22.51
CA ASN A 148 9.59 0.36 21.85
C ASN A 148 10.89 0.56 22.65
N ASN A 149 11.19 1.80 23.07
CA ASN A 149 12.49 2.14 23.65
C ASN A 149 12.53 2.01 25.19
N PHE A 150 11.40 2.18 25.88
CA PHE A 150 11.38 2.15 27.35
C PHE A 150 10.76 0.85 27.90
N PHE A 151 9.78 0.27 27.21
CA PHE A 151 9.19 -1.02 27.61
C PHE A 151 9.79 -2.22 26.84
N GLY A 152 10.62 -1.98 25.83
CA GLY A 152 11.24 -3.02 25.03
C GLY A 152 10.25 -3.82 24.17
N ALA A 153 9.12 -3.22 23.80
CA ALA A 153 8.15 -3.86 22.92
C ALA A 153 8.66 -3.89 21.47
N GLU A 154 9.08 -5.06 21.00
CA GLU A 154 9.66 -5.23 19.66
C GLU A 154 8.62 -5.18 18.50
N THR A 155 7.34 -5.33 18.82
CA THR A 155 6.27 -5.53 17.83
C THR A 155 5.08 -4.64 18.11
N GLU A 156 4.38 -4.20 17.06
CA GLU A 156 3.16 -3.40 17.14
C GLU A 156 2.10 -4.00 16.20
N ALA A 157 0.88 -4.17 16.72
CA ALA A 157 -0.22 -4.75 15.98
C ALA A 157 -1.18 -3.66 15.46
N ILE A 158 -1.54 -3.71 14.18
CA ILE A 158 -2.56 -2.84 13.57
C ILE A 158 -3.81 -3.68 13.30
N LEU A 159 -4.90 -3.37 14.00
CA LEU A 159 -6.08 -4.23 14.11
C LEU A 159 -7.34 -3.46 13.67
N PRO A 160 -7.57 -3.30 12.35
CA PRO A 160 -8.73 -2.60 11.85
C PRO A 160 -9.99 -3.47 11.98
N TYR A 161 -11.02 -2.95 12.63
CA TYR A 161 -12.36 -3.54 12.71
C TYR A 161 -13.19 -3.06 11.50
N ASP A 162 -12.64 -3.28 10.31
CA ASP A 162 -13.28 -3.07 9.02
C ASP A 162 -12.69 -4.05 8.00
N GLN A 163 -13.54 -4.87 7.38
CA GLN A 163 -13.11 -5.90 6.42
C GLN A 163 -12.55 -5.29 5.12
N TYR A 164 -12.98 -4.09 4.72
CA TYR A 164 -12.39 -3.39 3.57
C TYR A 164 -10.92 -3.00 3.84
N MET A 165 -10.52 -2.89 5.11
CA MET A 165 -9.14 -2.60 5.53
C MET A 165 -8.25 -3.84 5.69
N HIS A 166 -8.61 -5.00 5.12
CA HIS A 166 -7.79 -6.23 5.23
C HIS A 166 -6.36 -6.17 4.68
N ARG A 167 -6.02 -5.15 3.88
CA ARG A 167 -4.64 -4.90 3.43
C ARG A 167 -3.95 -3.74 4.16
N PHE A 168 -4.61 -3.12 5.14
CA PHE A 168 -4.12 -1.91 5.79
C PHE A 168 -2.84 -2.17 6.60
N ALA A 169 -2.80 -3.25 7.40
CA ALA A 169 -1.59 -3.65 8.11
C ALA A 169 -0.42 -3.94 7.13
N ALA A 170 -0.69 -4.64 6.03
CA ALA A 170 0.31 -4.94 4.99
C ALA A 170 0.87 -3.68 4.31
N TYR A 171 0.04 -2.64 4.11
CA TYR A 171 0.51 -1.34 3.62
C TYR A 171 1.48 -0.67 4.60
N PHE A 172 1.16 -0.67 5.90
CA PHE A 172 2.00 -0.07 6.93
C PHE A 172 3.21 -0.93 7.34
N GLN A 173 3.22 -2.23 7.05
CA GLN A 173 4.43 -3.05 7.12
C GLN A 173 5.54 -2.44 6.28
N GLN A 174 5.26 -2.14 5.01
CA GLN A 174 6.23 -1.44 4.17
C GLN A 174 6.45 0.01 4.65
N GLY A 175 5.35 0.73 4.93
CA GLY A 175 5.39 2.14 5.34
C GLY A 175 6.30 2.42 6.55
N ASN A 176 6.24 1.57 7.58
CA ASN A 176 7.02 1.72 8.81
C ASN A 176 8.35 0.97 8.72
N MET A 177 8.34 -0.33 8.42
CA MET A 177 9.53 -1.19 8.57
C MET A 177 10.61 -0.83 7.54
N GLU A 178 10.24 -0.51 6.30
CA GLU A 178 11.22 -0.08 5.27
C GLU A 178 11.76 1.34 5.55
N SER A 179 10.97 2.18 6.21
CA SER A 179 11.39 3.53 6.62
C SER A 179 12.37 3.48 7.79
N ASN A 180 11.98 2.79 8.85
CA ASN A 180 12.56 2.92 10.19
C ASN A 180 13.39 1.70 10.63
N GLY A 181 13.39 0.60 9.87
CA GLY A 181 14.28 -0.55 10.10
C GLY A 181 15.72 -0.22 9.70
N LYS A 182 16.39 0.62 10.48
CA LYS A 182 17.72 1.16 10.21
C LYS A 182 18.56 1.10 11.48
N TYR A 183 19.87 1.00 11.34
CA TYR A 183 20.78 1.00 12.49
C TYR A 183 21.82 2.13 12.45
N VAL A 184 21.72 3.03 11.47
CA VAL A 184 22.62 4.19 11.29
C VAL A 184 21.79 5.47 11.31
N ASP A 185 22.22 6.45 12.10
CA ASP A 185 21.56 7.74 12.21
C ASP A 185 21.88 8.67 11.02
N ARG A 186 21.32 9.88 11.03
CA ARG A 186 21.52 10.87 9.96
C ARG A 186 22.95 11.46 9.92
N ASN A 187 23.75 11.23 10.95
CA ASN A 187 25.15 11.67 11.03
C ASN A 187 26.13 10.57 10.59
N GLY A 188 25.64 9.37 10.26
CA GLY A 188 26.46 8.24 9.86
C GLY A 188 26.97 7.38 11.01
N HIS A 189 26.42 7.53 12.21
CA HIS A 189 26.80 6.74 13.39
C HIS A 189 25.83 5.59 13.62
N ALA A 190 26.35 4.44 14.09
CA ALA A 190 25.51 3.36 14.56
C ALA A 190 24.72 3.80 15.80
N VAL A 191 23.43 3.45 15.85
CA VAL A 191 22.56 3.75 17.00
C VAL A 191 22.67 2.67 18.07
N ASP A 192 22.48 3.04 19.33
CA ASP A 192 22.48 2.16 20.51
C ASP A 192 21.08 1.94 21.11
N TYR A 193 20.04 2.33 20.37
CA TYR A 193 18.64 2.23 20.74
C TYR A 193 17.82 1.45 19.69
N GLN A 194 16.64 0.95 20.08
CA GLN A 194 15.70 0.27 19.18
C GLN A 194 15.09 1.25 18.17
N THR A 195 14.99 0.83 16.90
CA THR A 195 14.41 1.64 15.81
C THR A 195 13.01 1.16 15.44
N GLY A 196 12.64 1.07 14.15
CA GLY A 196 11.30 0.66 13.74
C GLY A 196 10.88 -0.70 14.31
N PRO A 197 9.65 -0.84 14.85
CA PRO A 197 9.13 -2.11 15.36
C PRO A 197 8.71 -3.04 14.23
N ILE A 198 8.44 -4.31 14.56
CA ILE A 198 7.82 -5.27 13.64
C ILE A 198 6.32 -4.99 13.60
N ILE A 199 5.82 -4.57 12.43
CA ILE A 199 4.39 -4.32 12.20
C ILE A 199 3.69 -5.59 11.72
N TRP A 200 2.52 -5.88 12.28
CA TRP A 200 1.70 -7.01 11.86
C TRP A 200 0.22 -6.77 12.22
N GLY A 201 -0.67 -7.63 11.73
CA GLY A 201 -2.09 -7.57 12.08
C GLY A 201 -3.01 -8.11 10.99
N GLU A 202 -4.26 -8.32 11.38
CA GLU A 202 -5.37 -8.77 10.54
C GLU A 202 -6.64 -8.04 11.02
N PRO A 203 -7.67 -7.92 10.17
CA PRO A 203 -8.93 -7.35 10.60
C PRO A 203 -9.55 -8.04 11.81
N GLY A 204 -10.21 -7.24 12.65
CA GLY A 204 -11.18 -7.75 13.60
C GLY A 204 -12.44 -8.26 12.87
N THR A 205 -13.07 -9.35 13.30
CA THR A 205 -12.78 -10.17 14.49
C THR A 205 -11.84 -11.35 14.21
N ASN A 206 -11.38 -11.55 12.97
CA ASN A 206 -10.56 -12.70 12.58
C ASN A 206 -9.31 -12.85 13.45
N GLY A 207 -8.62 -11.74 13.76
CA GLY A 207 -7.46 -11.73 14.65
C GLY A 207 -7.75 -12.31 16.06
N GLN A 208 -8.97 -12.12 16.57
CA GLN A 208 -9.41 -12.67 17.87
C GLN A 208 -9.32 -14.20 17.90
N HIS A 209 -9.62 -14.84 16.77
CA HIS A 209 -9.62 -16.30 16.61
C HIS A 209 -8.30 -16.85 16.06
N ALA A 210 -7.27 -16.01 15.90
CA ALA A 210 -5.97 -16.41 15.37
C ALA A 210 -4.85 -16.22 16.39
N PHE A 211 -4.65 -15.00 16.88
CA PHE A 211 -3.43 -14.63 17.62
C PHE A 211 -3.67 -13.78 18.87
N TYR A 212 -4.91 -13.35 19.16
CA TYR A 212 -5.20 -12.59 20.39
C TYR A 212 -4.88 -13.38 21.67
N GLN A 213 -4.90 -14.71 21.61
CA GLN A 213 -4.42 -15.57 22.70
C GLN A 213 -2.99 -15.20 23.13
N LEU A 214 -2.08 -14.93 22.18
CA LEU A 214 -0.71 -14.51 22.48
C LEU A 214 -0.68 -13.08 23.02
N ILE A 215 -1.50 -12.17 22.48
CA ILE A 215 -1.58 -10.79 22.96
C ILE A 215 -2.06 -10.75 24.42
N HIS A 216 -3.05 -11.58 24.78
CA HIS A 216 -3.66 -11.57 26.11
C HIS A 216 -2.89 -12.38 27.17
N GLN A 217 -2.35 -13.54 26.81
CA GLN A 217 -1.76 -14.48 27.78
C GLN A 217 -0.33 -14.89 27.45
N GLY A 218 0.22 -14.39 26.33
CA GLY A 218 1.63 -14.58 26.01
C GLY A 218 2.53 -13.76 26.94
N THR A 219 3.82 -14.04 26.87
CA THR A 219 4.83 -13.35 27.68
C THR A 219 5.41 -12.12 27.00
N LYS A 220 4.88 -11.72 25.84
CA LYS A 220 5.33 -10.58 25.05
C LYS A 220 4.39 -9.40 25.26
N MET A 221 4.95 -8.19 25.41
CA MET A 221 4.17 -6.97 25.36
C MET A 221 3.95 -6.55 23.90
N VAL A 222 2.70 -6.38 23.51
CA VAL A 222 2.31 -6.00 22.15
C VAL A 222 1.38 -4.79 22.20
N PRO A 223 1.88 -3.56 21.98
CA PRO A 223 1.05 -2.40 21.68
C PRO A 223 0.16 -2.68 20.47
N CYS A 224 -1.09 -2.22 20.53
CA CYS A 224 -2.12 -2.51 19.54
C CYS A 224 -2.89 -1.23 19.16
N ASP A 225 -2.95 -0.94 17.86
CA ASP A 225 -3.77 0.12 17.28
C ASP A 225 -5.09 -0.48 16.79
N PHE A 226 -6.18 -0.15 17.49
CA PHE A 226 -7.54 -0.50 17.10
C PHE A 226 -8.17 0.63 16.32
N ILE A 227 -8.66 0.34 15.11
CA ILE A 227 -9.29 1.31 14.22
C ILE A 227 -10.66 0.78 13.82
N ALA A 228 -11.73 1.55 14.02
CA ALA A 228 -13.08 1.12 13.67
C ALA A 228 -13.93 2.29 13.15
N PRO A 229 -14.68 2.12 12.05
CA PRO A 229 -15.64 3.13 11.62
C PRO A 229 -16.86 3.12 12.54
N ALA A 230 -17.33 4.31 12.92
CA ALA A 230 -18.56 4.44 13.71
C ALA A 230 -19.80 3.99 12.93
N ILE A 231 -19.78 4.11 11.60
CA ILE A 231 -20.91 3.82 10.71
C ILE A 231 -20.47 2.80 9.66
N THR A 232 -21.23 1.72 9.50
CA THR A 232 -20.97 0.71 8.47
C THR A 232 -21.35 1.19 7.07
N HIS A 233 -20.56 0.79 6.07
CA HIS A 233 -20.93 0.90 4.66
C HIS A 233 -22.03 -0.10 4.24
N ASN A 234 -22.26 -1.14 5.03
CA ASN A 234 -23.23 -2.21 4.77
C ASN A 234 -24.19 -2.34 5.97
N PRO A 235 -25.29 -1.56 6.05
CA PRO A 235 -26.23 -1.57 7.17
C PRO A 235 -27.12 -2.84 7.16
N LEU A 236 -26.50 -3.98 7.45
CA LEU A 236 -27.15 -5.29 7.46
C LEU A 236 -27.45 -5.72 8.90
N SER A 237 -28.74 -5.69 9.27
CA SER A 237 -29.22 -6.12 10.59
C SER A 237 -28.41 -5.49 11.74
N ASP A 238 -28.08 -6.26 12.78
CA ASP A 238 -27.31 -5.84 13.95
C ASP A 238 -25.81 -6.18 13.86
N HIS A 239 -25.30 -6.49 12.66
CA HIS A 239 -23.90 -6.90 12.46
C HIS A 239 -22.90 -5.86 12.96
N HIS A 240 -23.12 -4.57 12.68
CA HIS A 240 -22.18 -3.52 13.09
C HIS A 240 -22.14 -3.33 14.61
N GLN A 241 -23.29 -3.46 15.27
CA GLN A 241 -23.35 -3.42 16.73
C GLN A 241 -22.58 -4.60 17.35
N LYS A 242 -22.70 -5.80 16.77
CA LYS A 242 -21.94 -6.99 17.21
C LYS A 242 -20.45 -6.91 16.90
N LEU A 243 -20.06 -6.22 15.84
CA LEU A 243 -18.66 -5.99 15.50
C LEU A 243 -17.97 -5.10 16.55
N LEU A 244 -18.69 -4.09 17.06
CA LEU A 244 -18.17 -3.10 18.00
C LEU A 244 -18.46 -3.41 19.48
N SER A 245 -19.11 -4.55 19.78
CA SER A 245 -19.48 -4.97 21.14
C SER A 245 -18.37 -5.68 21.90
#